data_AF-A0A479ZQV9-F1
#
_entry.id   AF-A0A479ZQV9-F1
#
_cell.length_a   1.000
_cell.length_b   1.000
_cell.length_c   1.000
_cell.angle_alpha   90.00
_cell.angle_beta   90.00
_cell.angle_gamma   90.00
#
_symmetry.space_group_name_H-M   'P 1'
#
loop_
_entity.id
_entity.type
_entity.pdbx_description
1 polymer ?
#
loop_
_entity_poly.entity_id
_entity_poly.type
_entity_poly.pdbx_seq_one_letter_code
_entity_poly.pdbx_strand_id
1 'polypeptide(L)' 'MQNRLSSVSISAMSENLDEKMVSYRVFLPEQLRTEFKVCCARDNTNMSEKTRELVEKYIQERQQKGG' A
#
# COMPACT_ATOMS: atom_id res chain seq x y z
N MET A 1 28.10 11.62 0.44
CA MET A 1 27.11 11.22 1.47
C MET A 1 26.29 10.07 0.90
N GLN A 2 26.23 8.93 1.59
CA GLN A 2 25.60 7.70 1.10
C GLN A 2 24.08 7.74 1.41
N ASN A 3 23.24 7.82 0.39
CA ASN A 3 21.78 7.71 0.52
C ASN A 3 21.42 6.26 0.90
N ARG A 4 21.16 5.99 2.19
CA ARG A 4 20.53 4.75 2.61
C ARG A 4 19.05 4.78 2.22
N LEU A 5 18.71 4.17 1.08
CA LEU A 5 17.33 3.81 0.77
C LEU A 5 16.86 2.77 1.81
N SER A 6 15.97 3.17 2.72
CA SER A 6 15.25 2.24 3.58
C SER A 6 14.14 1.57 2.78
N SER A 7 14.42 0.37 2.25
CA SER A 7 13.43 -0.50 1.61
C SER A 7 12.36 -0.90 2.61
N VAL A 8 11.10 -0.69 2.27
CA VAL A 8 9.96 -1.09 3.10
C VAL A 8 9.25 -2.22 2.38
N SER A 9 9.35 -3.42 2.95
CA SER A 9 8.65 -4.61 2.49
C SER A 9 7.28 -4.63 3.17
N ILE A 10 6.22 -4.46 2.39
CA ILE A 10 4.85 -4.64 2.87
C ILE A 10 4.56 -6.14 2.83
N SER A 11 4.68 -6.81 3.99
CA SER A 11 4.29 -8.20 4.14
C SER A 11 2.88 -8.23 4.73
N ALA A 12 1.89 -8.49 3.88
CA ALA A 12 0.54 -8.80 4.32
C ALA A 12 0.53 -10.23 4.90
N MET A 13 0.08 -10.38 6.14
CA MET A 13 -0.21 -11.69 6.73
C MET A 13 -1.67 -12.01 6.39
N SER A 14 -1.90 -12.98 5.50
CA SER A 14 -3.24 -13.45 5.13
C SER A 14 -3.36 -14.93 5.47
N GLU A 15 -4.29 -15.27 6.36
CA GLU A 15 -4.66 -16.66 6.74
C GLU A 15 -5.73 -17.26 5.80
N ASN A 16 -5.74 -16.87 4.51
CA ASN A 16 -6.53 -17.55 3.47
C ASN A 16 -5.60 -17.96 2.32
N LEU A 17 -5.41 -19.27 2.17
CA LEU A 17 -4.35 -19.90 1.37
C LEU A 17 -4.63 -20.02 -0.14
N ASP A 18 -5.69 -19.41 -0.68
CA ASP A 18 -6.08 -19.58 -2.09
C ASP A 18 -5.89 -18.35 -2.98
N GLU A 19 -5.53 -17.19 -2.44
CA GLU A 19 -5.17 -16.03 -3.25
C GLU A 19 -3.65 -15.91 -3.37
N LYS A 20 -3.12 -16.09 -4.58
CA LYS A 20 -1.70 -15.91 -4.89
C LYS A 20 -1.29 -14.45 -4.64
N MET A 21 -0.83 -14.15 -3.43
CA MET A 21 -0.36 -12.82 -3.07
C MET A 21 0.97 -12.51 -3.75
N VAL A 22 1.10 -11.30 -4.28
CA VAL A 22 2.33 -10.79 -4.88
C VAL A 22 2.82 -9.56 -4.13
N SER A 23 4.14 -9.40 -4.02
CA SER A 23 4.73 -8.21 -3.41
C SER A 23 4.81 -7.06 -4.42
N TYR A 24 4.36 -5.87 -4.02
CA TYR A 24 4.46 -4.65 -4.81
C TYR A 24 5.40 -3.64 -4.11
N ARG A 25 6.43 -3.18 -4.81
CA ARG A 25 7.41 -2.22 -4.29
C ARG A 25 7.20 -0.85 -4.94
N VAL A 26 7.15 0.19 -4.11
CA VAL A 26 7.07 1.59 -4.52
C VAL A 26 8.20 2.40 -3.92
N PHE A 27 8.59 3.45 -4.63
CA PHE A 27 9.48 4.48 -4.12
C PHE A 27 8.65 5.71 -3.77
N LEU A 28 8.71 6.14 -2.51
CA LEU A 28 8.02 7.31 -2.00
C LEU A 28 9.03 8.21 -1.28
N PRO A 29 8.85 9.54 -1.33
CA PRO A 29 9.53 10.44 -0.40
C PRO A 29 9.29 10.01 1.04
N GLU A 30 10.32 10.12 1.88
CA GLU A 30 10.26 9.69 3.29
C GLU A 30 9.12 10.39 4.05
N GLN A 31 8.94 11.69 3.81
CA GLN A 31 7.88 12.47 4.41
C GLN A 31 6.51 11.92 4.04
N LEU A 32 6.28 11.63 2.75
CA LEU A 32 5.01 11.09 2.27
C LEU A 32 4.70 9.71 2.88
N ARG A 33 5.70 8.84 2.97
CA ARG A 33 5.54 7.54 3.65
C ARG A 33 5.18 7.74 5.13
N THR A 34 5.81 8.69 5.80
CA THR A 34 5.59 8.96 7.22
C THR A 34 4.18 9.45 7.46
N GLU A 35 3.72 10.41 6.67
CA GLU A 35 2.34 10.92 6.71
C GLU A 35 1.33 9.80 6.43
N PHE A 36 1.57 8.98 5.40
CA PHE A 36 0.70 7.84 5.09
C PHE A 36 0.58 6.86 6.26
N LYS A 37 1.70 6.53 6.91
CA LYS A 37 1.72 5.66 8.10
C LYS A 37 0.94 6.27 9.27
N VAL A 38 1.08 7.58 9.50
CA VAL A 38 0.34 8.28 10.57
C VAL A 38 -1.16 8.24 10.31
N CYS A 39 -1.60 8.44 9.06
CA CYS A 39 -3.01 8.33 8.69
C CYS A 39 -3.54 6.92 8.92
N CYS A 40 -2.82 5.88 8.48
CA CYS A 40 -3.23 4.48 8.72
C CYS A 40 -3.40 4.18 10.21
N ALA A 41 -2.48 4.66 11.05
CA ALA A 41 -2.57 4.47 12.50
C ALA A 41 -3.79 5.17 13.12
N ARG A 42 -4.16 6.37 12.63
CA ARG A 42 -5.38 7.08 13.08
C ARG A 42 -6.65 6.34 12.67
N ASP A 43 -6.64 5.73 11.50
CA ASP A 43 -7.78 4.99 10.94
C ASP A 43 -7.86 3.55 11.48
N ASN A 44 -7.01 3.15 12.43
CA ASN A 44 -6.89 1.78 12.96
C ASN A 44 -6.72 0.72 11.84
N THR A 45 -5.99 1.06 10.78
CA THR A 45 -5.67 0.17 9.66
C THR A 45 -4.15 0.03 9.51
N ASN A 46 -3.72 -1.00 8.78
CA ASN A 46 -2.31 -1.15 8.42
C ASN A 46 -2.03 -0.63 7.00
N MET A 47 -0.76 -0.32 6.71
CA MET A 47 -0.36 0.23 5.41
C MET A 47 -0.69 -0.72 4.24
N SER A 48 -0.64 -2.04 4.45
CA SER A 48 -0.93 -3.04 3.42
C SER A 48 -2.41 -3.01 3.03
N GLU A 49 -3.29 -3.07 4.03
CA GLU A 49 -4.75 -2.99 3.84
C GLU A 49 -5.13 -1.68 3.17
N LYS A 50 -4.62 -0.55 3.68
CA LYS A 50 -4.94 0.75 3.10
C LYS A 50 -4.43 0.90 1.67
N THR A 51 -3.26 0.33 1.37
CA THR A 51 -2.73 0.32 0.00
C THR A 51 -3.61 -0.53 -0.93
N ARG A 52 -4.09 -1.69 -0.47
CA ARG A 52 -5.02 -2.54 -1.22
C ARG A 52 -6.30 -1.77 -1.56
N GLU A 53 -6.92 -1.12 -0.58
CA GLU A 53 -8.12 -0.30 -0.77
C GLU A 53 -7.91 0.79 -1.84
N LEU A 54 -6.77 1.49 -1.79
CA LEU A 54 -6.44 2.54 -2.76
C LEU A 54 -6.29 1.99 -4.18
N VAL A 55 -5.68 0.82 -4.33
CA VAL A 55 -5.53 0.14 -5.63
C VAL A 55 -6.89 -0.31 -6.18
N GLU A 56 -7.70 -0.95 -5.35
CA GLU A 56 -9.05 -1.41 -5.72
C GLU A 56 -9.94 -0.23 -6.14
N LYS A 57 -9.94 0.84 -5.35
CA LYS A 57 -10.69 2.06 -5.67
C LYS A 57 -10.25 2.69 -6.99
N TYR A 58 -8.95 2.81 -7.21
CA TYR A 58 -8.43 3.38 -8.46
C TYR A 58 -8.85 2.56 -9.69
N ILE A 59 -8.84 1.22 -9.59
CA ILE A 59 -9.29 0.34 -10.68
C ILE A 59 -10.79 0.52 -10.94
N GLN A 60 -11.63 0.54 -9.89
CA GLN A 60 -13.07 0.73 -10.00
C GLN A 60 -13.43 2.07 -10.67
N GLU A 61 -12.77 3.16 -10.27
CA GLU A 61 -12.97 4.49 -10.86
C GLU A 61 -12.61 4.53 -12.35
N ARG A 62 -11.63 3.74 -12.78
CA ARG A 62 -11.20 3.66 -14.18
C ARG A 62 -12.12 2.79 -15.03
N GLN A 63 -12.67 1.72 -14.46
CA GLN A 63 -13.62 0.85 -15.15
C GLN A 63 -14.98 1.54 -15.34
N GLN A 64 -15.44 2.33 -14.36
CA GLN A 64 -16.71 3.08 -14.46
C GLN A 64 -16.67 4.23 -15.49
N LYS A 65 -15.49 4.75 -15.82
CA LYS A 65 -15.33 5.82 -16.83
C LYS A 65 -15.09 5.30 -18.25
N GLY A 66 -15.13 3.98 -18.46
CA GLY A 66 -14.90 3.32 -19.75
C GLY A 66 -16.06 2.50 -20.27
N GLY A 67 -17.27 2.67 -19.73
CA GLY A 67 -18.52 2.04 -20.19
C GLY A 67 -19.40 2.99 -20.97
#